data_AF-M0A3S4-F1
#
_entry.id   AF-M0A3S4-F1
#
_cell.length_a   1.000
_cell.length_b   1.000
_cell.length_c   1.000
_cell.angle_alpha   90.00
_cell.angle_beta   90.00
_cell.angle_gamma   90.00
#
_symmetry.space_group_name_H-M   'P 1'
#
loop_
_entity.id
_entity.type
_entity.pdbx_description
1 polymer ?
#
loop_
_entity_poly.entity_id
_entity_poly.type
_entity_poly.pdbx_seq_one_letter_code
_entity_poly.pdbx_strand_id
1 'polypeptide(L)'
;MPLPAEVLGMLAFTLLAFWGISLWALTRTLRQESRKVEILKHQDRMDTYSPRALADLREWVETNPNDPLADRAREQYNECVDVLTQTDRHFYDWSDTEIEQLERL
;
A
#
# COMPACT_ATOMS: atom_id res chain seq x y z
N MET A 1 -17.72 35.04 44.59
CA MET A 1 -18.45 35.82 43.57
C MET A 1 -18.41 35.03 42.28
N PRO A 2 -19.55 34.74 41.62
CA PRO A 2 -19.54 34.06 40.32
C PRO A 2 -18.78 34.92 39.30
N LEU A 3 -18.00 34.27 38.43
CA LEU A 3 -17.25 34.95 37.38
C LEU A 3 -18.22 35.67 36.42
N PRO A 4 -17.87 36.87 35.91
CA PRO A 4 -18.67 37.57 34.91
C PRO A 4 -18.86 36.69 33.67
N ALA A 5 -20.04 36.75 33.06
CA ALA A 5 -20.37 35.95 31.89
C ALA A 5 -19.41 36.23 30.71
N GLU A 6 -18.90 37.46 30.62
CA GLU A 6 -17.92 37.88 29.62
C GLU A 6 -16.58 37.14 29.78
N VAL A 7 -16.11 36.99 31.03
CA VAL A 7 -14.85 36.29 31.33
C VAL A 7 -15.00 34.79 31.04
N LEU A 8 -16.15 34.23 31.37
CA LEU A 8 -16.50 32.83 31.08
C LEU A 8 -16.57 32.56 29.57
N GLY A 9 -17.15 33.50 28.82
CA GLY A 9 -17.19 33.46 27.36
C GLY A 9 -15.79 33.52 26.72
N MET A 10 -14.93 34.42 27.22
CA MET A 10 -13.56 34.54 26.72
C MET A 10 -12.72 33.29 27.02
N LEU A 11 -12.89 32.69 28.21
CA LEU A 11 -12.23 31.43 28.58
C LEU A 11 -12.70 30.26 27.73
N ALA A 12 -14.01 30.12 27.52
CA ALA A 12 -14.55 29.08 26.67
C ALA A 12 -14.08 29.24 25.21
N PHE A 13 -14.07 30.48 24.71
CA PHE A 13 -13.59 30.78 23.36
C PHE A 13 -12.11 30.44 23.19
N THR A 14 -11.24 30.83 24.12
CA THR A 14 -9.80 30.54 24.03
C THR A 14 -9.51 29.04 24.11
N LEU A 15 -10.21 28.32 24.99
CA LEU A 15 -10.09 26.86 25.08
C LEU A 15 -10.55 26.18 23.79
N LEU A 16 -11.70 26.57 23.24
CA LEU A 16 -12.22 25.99 22.00
C LEU A 16 -11.39 26.37 20.77
N ALA A 17 -10.94 27.62 20.69
CA ALA A 17 -10.11 28.08 19.58
C ALA A 17 -8.77 27.34 19.57
N PHE A 18 -8.10 27.24 20.72
CA PHE A 18 -6.82 26.55 20.78
C PHE A 18 -6.97 25.04 20.60
N TRP A 19 -7.71 24.38 21.49
CA TRP A 19 -7.81 22.92 21.50
C TRP A 19 -8.65 22.38 20.35
N GLY A 20 -9.74 23.07 20.00
CA GLY A 20 -10.60 22.66 18.90
C GLY A 20 -9.89 22.74 17.55
N ILE A 21 -9.20 23.85 17.28
CA ILE A 21 -8.46 24.00 16.00
C ILE A 21 -7.28 23.03 15.95
N SER A 22 -6.51 22.88 17.03
CA SER A 22 -5.38 21.94 17.06
C SER A 22 -5.83 20.49 16.90
N LEU A 23 -6.88 20.07 17.59
CA LEU A 23 -7.41 18.71 17.47
C LEU A 23 -8.00 18.47 16.09
N TRP A 24 -8.74 19.44 15.54
CA TRP A 24 -9.28 19.35 14.18
C TRP A 24 -8.18 19.24 13.14
N ALA A 25 -7.14 20.09 13.23
CA ALA A 25 -6.01 20.06 12.32
C ALA A 25 -5.27 18.72 12.40
N LEU A 26 -4.99 18.22 13.60
CA LEU A 26 -4.36 16.92 13.81
C LEU A 26 -5.21 15.78 13.21
N THR A 27 -6.51 15.75 13.53
CA THR A 27 -7.42 14.72 13.02
C THR A 27 -7.53 14.78 11.50
N ARG A 28 -7.51 15.98 10.92
CA ARG A 28 -7.54 16.18 9.48
C ARG A 28 -6.25 15.71 8.81
N THR A 29 -5.10 16.03 9.38
CA THR A 29 -3.80 15.57 8.89
C THR A 29 -3.72 14.05 8.97
N LEU A 30 -4.05 13.45 10.12
CA LEU A 30 -4.06 12.00 10.28
C LEU A 30 -5.05 11.32 9.31
N ARG A 31 -6.24 11.88 9.08
CA ARG A 31 -7.17 11.35 8.06
C ARG A 31 -6.69 11.51 6.62
N GLN A 32 -5.93 12.58 6.31
CA GLN A 32 -5.31 12.73 4.99
C GLN A 32 -4.18 11.72 4.80
N GLU A 33 -3.40 11.46 5.84
CA GLU A 33 -2.35 10.46 5.83
C GLU A 33 -2.92 9.04 5.79
N SER A 34 -3.97 8.72 6.55
CA SER A 34 -4.64 7.41 6.48
C SER A 34 -5.14 7.09 5.07
N ARG A 35 -5.65 8.08 4.34
CA ARG A 35 -6.07 7.90 2.95
C ARG A 35 -4.88 7.67 2.00
N LYS A 36 -3.74 8.31 2.27
CA LYS A 36 -2.49 8.04 1.53
C LYS A 36 -1.92 6.67 1.88
N VAL A 37 -1.97 6.26 3.14
CA VAL A 37 -1.55 4.92 3.59
C VAL A 37 -2.45 3.85 2.99
N GLU A 38 -3.75 4.09 2.86
CA GLU A 38 -4.67 3.16 2.19
C GLU A 38 -4.36 3.01 0.70
N ILE A 39 -3.98 4.09 0.02
CA ILE A 39 -3.50 4.06 -1.37
C ILE A 39 -2.16 3.32 -1.49
N LEU A 40 -1.21 3.56 -0.58
CA LEU A 40 0.09 2.86 -0.56
C LEU A 40 -0.07 1.37 -0.25
N LYS A 41 -0.98 1.00 0.66
CA LYS A 41 -1.27 -0.39 1.02
C LYS A 41 -1.97 -1.16 -0.12
N HIS A 42 -2.62 -0.45 -1.04
CA HIS A 42 -3.14 -1.03 -2.28
C HIS A 42 -2.10 -1.06 -3.42
N GLN A 43 -1.04 -0.27 -3.36
CA GLN A 43 0.06 -0.35 -4.34
C GLN A 43 1.05 -1.48 -4.06
N ASP A 44 1.12 -1.98 -2.83
CA ASP A 44 2.00 -3.10 -2.45
C ASP A 44 1.48 -4.49 -2.88
N ARG A 45 0.30 -4.54 -3.52
CA ARG A 45 -0.31 -5.77 -4.07
C ARG A 45 -0.65 -5.65 -5.56
N MET A 46 -0.12 -4.64 -6.23
CA MET A 46 -0.25 -4.52 -7.68
C MET A 46 0.86 -5.32 -8.34
N ASP A 47 0.46 -6.18 -9.28
CA ASP A 47 1.36 -7.00 -10.10
C ASP A 47 2.55 -6.17 -10.59
N THR A 48 3.72 -6.46 -10.02
CA THR A 48 4.92 -5.64 -10.28
C THR A 48 5.52 -5.96 -11.65
N TYR A 49 5.17 -7.12 -12.23
CA TYR A 49 5.67 -7.58 -13.51
C TYR A 49 4.56 -7.79 -14.54
N SER A 50 4.86 -7.41 -15.78
CA SER A 50 4.06 -7.79 -16.94
C SER A 50 4.27 -9.28 -17.29
N PRO A 51 3.36 -9.91 -18.04
CA PRO A 51 3.49 -11.32 -18.44
C PRO A 51 4.85 -11.66 -19.07
N ARG A 52 5.36 -10.77 -19.92
CA ARG A 52 6.68 -10.92 -20.55
C ARG A 52 7.82 -10.86 -19.53
N ALA A 53 7.79 -9.89 -18.62
CA ALA A 53 8.84 -9.74 -17.62
C ALA A 53 8.90 -10.92 -16.64
N LEU A 54 7.75 -11.50 -16.29
CA LEU A 54 7.69 -12.68 -15.43
C LEU A 54 8.19 -13.94 -16.16
N ALA A 55 7.89 -14.07 -17.46
CA ALA A 55 8.41 -15.14 -18.31
C ALA A 55 9.94 -15.05 -18.47
N ASP A 56 10.46 -13.84 -18.72
CA ASP A 56 11.91 -13.58 -18.83
C ASP A 56 12.62 -13.92 -17.50
N LEU A 57 12.01 -13.58 -16.35
CA LEU A 57 12.54 -13.92 -15.03
C LEU A 57 12.62 -15.44 -14.82
N ARG A 58 11.57 -16.16 -15.21
CA ARG A 58 11.54 -17.63 -15.15
C ARG A 58 12.65 -18.24 -16.00
N GLU A 59 12.75 -17.83 -17.27
CA GLU A 59 13.78 -18.33 -18.19
C GLU A 59 15.18 -18.06 -17.63
N TRP A 60 15.38 -16.87 -17.05
CA TRP A 60 16.65 -16.50 -16.43
C TRP A 60 17.01 -17.40 -15.23
N VAL A 61 16.05 -17.68 -14.34
CA VAL A 61 16.24 -18.57 -13.18
C VAL A 61 16.54 -20.00 -13.61
N GLU A 62 15.83 -20.52 -14.62
CA GLU A 62 16.04 -21.87 -15.15
C GLU A 62 17.40 -22.00 -15.85
N THR A 63 17.86 -20.95 -16.53
CA THR A 63 19.13 -20.94 -17.26
C THR A 63 20.34 -20.71 -16.33
N ASN A 64 20.15 -20.05 -15.19
CA ASN A 64 21.22 -19.67 -14.28
C ASN A 64 21.03 -20.23 -12.85
N PRO A 65 20.90 -21.56 -12.67
CA PRO A 65 20.54 -22.16 -11.38
C PRO A 65 21.63 -22.00 -10.30
N ASN A 66 22.88 -21.74 -10.69
CA ASN A 66 24.02 -21.59 -9.78
C ASN A 66 24.46 -20.13 -9.61
N ASP A 67 23.71 -19.16 -10.15
CA ASP A 67 24.02 -17.75 -9.96
C ASP A 67 23.76 -17.34 -8.50
N PRO A 68 24.61 -16.51 -7.88
CA PRO A 68 24.39 -16.03 -6.51
C PRO A 68 23.04 -15.33 -6.28
N LEU A 69 22.39 -14.83 -7.34
CA LEU A 69 21.09 -14.18 -7.30
C LEU A 69 19.92 -15.11 -7.66
N ALA A 70 20.19 -16.36 -8.05
CA ALA A 70 19.17 -17.31 -8.51
C ALA A 70 18.08 -17.57 -7.45
N ASP A 71 18.48 -17.73 -6.19
CA ASP A 71 17.53 -17.97 -5.09
C ASP A 71 16.64 -16.75 -4.82
N ARG A 72 17.23 -15.54 -4.88
CA ARG A 72 16.50 -14.27 -4.76
C ARG A 72 15.51 -14.08 -5.90
N ALA A 73 15.91 -14.41 -7.12
CA ALA A 73 15.04 -14.31 -8.29
C ALA A 73 13.90 -15.34 -8.24
N ARG A 74 14.16 -16.56 -7.74
CA ARG A 74 13.13 -17.58 -7.51
C ARG A 74 12.11 -17.13 -6.46
N GLU A 75 12.57 -16.57 -5.33
CA GLU A 75 11.68 -15.98 -4.32
C GLU A 75 10.79 -14.88 -4.91
N GLN A 76 11.36 -13.94 -5.66
CA GLN A 76 10.60 -12.85 -6.29
C GLN A 76 9.58 -13.35 -7.31
N TYR A 77 9.95 -14.34 -8.11
CA TYR A 77 9.03 -14.98 -9.06
C TYR A 77 7.85 -15.60 -8.31
N ASN A 78 8.10 -16.40 -7.28
CA ASN A 78 7.07 -17.09 -6.52
C ASN A 78 6.13 -16.11 -5.79
N GLU A 79 6.67 -15.03 -5.24
CA GLU A 79 5.89 -13.96 -4.62
C GLU A 79 4.94 -13.28 -5.62
N CYS A 80 5.42 -13.02 -6.84
CA CYS A 80 4.58 -12.42 -7.88
C CYS A 80 3.49 -13.36 -8.38
N VAL A 81 3.78 -14.65 -8.52
CA VAL A 81 2.75 -15.67 -8.82
C VAL A 81 1.67 -15.68 -7.72
N ASP A 82 2.07 -15.61 -6.45
CA ASP A 82 1.12 -15.62 -5.33
C ASP A 82 0.20 -14.39 -5.31
N VAL A 83 0.74 -13.21 -5.60
CA VAL A 83 -0.03 -11.96 -5.67
C VAL A 83 -1.03 -12.00 -6.83
N LEU A 84 -0.60 -12.51 -8.00
CA LEU A 84 -1.44 -12.68 -9.18
C LEU A 84 -2.60 -13.65 -8.92
N THR A 85 -2.37 -14.77 -8.23
CA THR A 85 -3.44 -15.72 -7.92
C THR A 85 -4.42 -15.19 -6.85
N GLN A 86 -4.01 -14.25 -5.99
CA GLN A 86 -4.83 -13.76 -4.87
C GLN A 86 -5.62 -12.47 -5.18
N THR A 87 -5.46 -11.88 -6.36
CA THR A 87 -5.97 -10.53 -6.65
C THR A 87 -6.78 -10.53 -7.94
N ASP A 88 -8.07 -10.20 -7.88
CA ASP A 88 -8.95 -10.16 -9.07
C ASP A 88 -8.73 -8.93 -9.98
N ARG A 89 -7.78 -8.06 -9.64
CA ARG A 89 -7.50 -6.82 -10.36
C ARG A 89 -6.02 -6.74 -10.73
N HIS A 90 -5.77 -6.84 -12.02
CA HIS A 90 -4.44 -6.78 -12.59
C HIS A 90 -4.13 -5.40 -13.18
N PHE A 91 -2.91 -4.91 -12.95
CA PHE A 91 -2.47 -3.65 -13.55
C PHE A 91 -2.11 -3.82 -15.04
N TYR A 92 -1.50 -4.96 -15.37
CA TYR A 92 -1.19 -5.36 -16.74
C TYR A 92 -2.32 -6.21 -17.31
N ASP A 93 -2.36 -6.32 -18.64
CA ASP A 93 -3.34 -7.13 -19.40
C ASP A 93 -3.06 -8.64 -19.23
N TRP A 94 -3.13 -9.15 -18.00
CA TRP A 94 -3.10 -10.57 -17.70
C TRP A 94 -4.42 -11.21 -18.11
N SER A 95 -4.35 -12.31 -18.86
CA SER A 95 -5.50 -13.19 -19.03
C SER A 95 -5.57 -14.23 -17.92
N ASP A 96 -6.79 -14.63 -17.54
CA ASP A 96 -7.02 -15.69 -16.55
C ASP A 96 -6.25 -16.97 -16.91
N THR A 97 -6.22 -17.31 -18.20
CA THR A 97 -5.49 -18.47 -18.73
C THR A 97 -3.97 -18.36 -18.52
N GLU A 98 -3.39 -17.17 -18.63
CA GLU A 98 -1.95 -16.96 -18.37
C GLU A 98 -1.64 -17.13 -16.88
N ILE A 99 -2.51 -16.63 -16.00
CA ILE A 99 -2.36 -16.76 -14.55
C ILE A 99 -2.49 -18.21 -14.11
N GLU A 100 -3.46 -18.96 -14.66
CA GLU A 100 -3.66 -20.39 -14.36
C GLU A 100 -2.47 -21.28 -14.75
N GLN A 101 -1.68 -20.85 -15.74
CA GLN A 101 -0.47 -21.58 -16.18
C GLN A 101 0.78 -21.23 -15.38
N LEU A 102 0.72 -20.23 -14.49
CA LEU A 102 1.85 -19.88 -13.63
C LEU A 102 2.00 -20.95 -12.54
N GLU A 103 3.17 -21.58 -12.51
CA GLU A 103 3.58 -22.54 -11.49
C GLU A 103 4.77 -21.99 -10.74
N ARG A 104 4.82 -22.21 -9.42
CA ARG A 104 5.99 -21.83 -8.61
C ARG A 104 7.24 -22.62 -9.03
N LEU A 105 8.39 -21.96 -8.98
CA LEU A 105 9.74 -22.49 -9.28
C LEU A 105 10.47 -22.97 -8.02
#